data_AF-A0A6J6EWC2-F1
#
_entry.id   AF-A0A6J6EWC2-F1
#
_cell.length_a   1.000
_cell.length_b   1.000
_cell.length_c   1.000
_cell.angle_alpha   90.00
_cell.angle_beta   90.00
_cell.angle_gamma   90.00
#
_symmetry.space_group_name_H-M   'P 1'
#
loop_
_entity.id
_entity.type
_entity.pdbx_description
1 polymer ?
#
loop_
_entity_poly.entity_id
_entity_poly.type
_entity_poly.pdbx_seq_one_letter_code
_entity_poly.pdbx_strand_id
1 'polypeptide(L)' 'METYPTAVITDKGPARGMTVVDRRPYRDTVENERALPDARDVAVALKVDSERYAKLWLETITN' A
#
# COMPACT_ATOMS: atom_id res chain seq x y z
N MET A 1 8.45 -6.48 4.04
CA MET A 1 7.39 -5.66 3.41
C MET A 1 7.14 -6.25 2.04
N GLU A 2 5.88 -6.33 1.66
CA GLU A 2 5.47 -6.88 0.37
C GLU A 2 5.23 -5.73 -0.61
N THR A 3 5.61 -5.91 -1.87
CA THR A 3 5.50 -4.88 -2.91
C THR A 3 4.30 -5.16 -3.80
N TYR A 4 3.49 -4.14 -4.04
CA TYR A 4 2.25 -4.26 -4.82
C TYR A 4 2.08 -3.10 -5.81
N PRO A 5 1.50 -3.35 -7.00
CA PRO A 5 1.04 -2.30 -7.88
C PRO A 5 -0.02 -1.44 -7.18
N THR A 6 0.26 -0.15 -7.06
CA THR A 6 -0.54 0.79 -6.27
C THR A 6 -0.77 2.08 -7.04
N ALA A 7 -2.00 2.59 -7.05
CA ALA A 7 -2.35 3.89 -7.62
C ALA A 7 -3.32 4.66 -6.70
N VAL A 8 -3.46 5.95 -6.94
CA VAL A 8 -4.44 6.81 -6.24
C VAL A 8 -5.48 7.26 -7.26
N ILE A 9 -6.77 7.16 -6.91
CA ILE A 9 -7.85 7.69 -7.74
C ILE A 9 -7.83 9.21 -7.65
N THR A 10 -7.54 9.88 -8.77
CA THR A 10 -7.45 11.35 -8.84
C THR A 10 -8.70 11.99 -9.44
N ASP A 11 -9.51 11.22 -10.16
CA ASP A 11 -10.76 11.63 -10.77
C ASP A 11 -11.75 12.18 -9.75
N LYS A 12 -12.63 13.10 -10.19
CA LYS A 12 -13.71 13.62 -9.35
C LYS A 12 -14.69 12.50 -9.00
N GLY A 13 -15.08 12.41 -7.74
CA GLY A 13 -16.07 11.45 -7.27
C GLY A 13 -15.85 11.01 -5.82
N PRO A 14 -16.70 10.11 -5.30
CA PRO A 14 -16.62 9.64 -3.91
C PRO A 14 -15.37 8.82 -3.61
N ALA A 15 -14.73 8.25 -4.63
CA ALA A 15 -13.50 7.48 -4.48
C ALA A 15 -12.23 8.33 -4.64
N ARG A 16 -12.34 9.65 -4.88
CA ARG A 16 -11.17 10.53 -5.05
C ARG A 16 -10.30 10.50 -3.80
N GLY A 17 -9.00 10.27 -3.98
CA GLY A 17 -8.03 10.13 -2.91
C GLY A 17 -7.90 8.72 -2.33
N MET A 18 -8.71 7.76 -2.80
CA MET A 18 -8.56 6.36 -2.41
C MET A 18 -7.29 5.76 -3.03
N THR A 19 -6.49 5.12 -2.20
CA THR A 19 -5.35 4.29 -2.63
C THR A 19 -5.86 2.90 -2.99
N VAL A 20 -5.69 2.50 -4.24
CA VAL A 20 -6.03 1.15 -4.71
C VAL A 20 -4.74 0.33 -4.78
N VAL A 21 -4.76 -0.84 -4.14
CA VAL A 21 -3.62 -1.76 -4.06
C VAL A 21 -4.02 -3.07 -4.73
N ASP A 22 -3.32 -3.45 -5.80
CA ASP A 22 -3.55 -4.72 -6.46
C ASP A 22 -2.81 -5.84 -5.71
N ARG A 23 -3.57 -6.64 -4.96
CA ARG A 23 -3.06 -7.78 -4.17
C ARG A 23 -3.30 -9.13 -4.84
N ARG A 24 -3.81 -9.14 -6.08
CA ARG A 24 -4.10 -10.40 -6.78
C ARG A 24 -2.78 -11.13 -7.03
N PRO A 25 -2.73 -12.47 -6.90
CA PRO A 25 -1.53 -13.22 -7.25
C PRO A 25 -1.24 -13.00 -8.73
N TYR A 26 -0.05 -12.47 -9.03
CA TYR A 26 0.38 -12.24 -10.40
C TYR A 26 0.41 -13.58 -11.13
N ARG A 27 -0.44 -13.74 -12.15
CA ARG A 27 -0.45 -14.93 -13.00
C ARG A 27 0.31 -14.58 -14.27
N ASP A 28 1.26 -15.42 -14.65
CA ASP A 28 2.11 -15.30 -15.86
C ASP A 28 1.34 -15.44 -17.19
N THR A 29 0.05 -15.10 -17.21
CA THR A 29 -0.79 -15.13 -18.40
C THR A 29 -0.87 -13.75 -19.04
N VAL A 30 -0.86 -13.75 -20.36
CA VAL A 30 -0.64 -12.64 -21.32
C VAL A 30 -1.60 -11.44 -21.19
N GLU A 31 -2.64 -11.51 -20.36
CA GLU A 31 -3.66 -10.46 -20.15
C GLU A 31 -3.66 -9.90 -18.71
N ASN A 32 -2.51 -9.51 -18.18
CA ASN A 32 -2.49 -8.61 -17.03
C ASN A 32 -2.01 -7.23 -17.48
N GLU A 33 -2.82 -6.57 -18.32
CA GLU A 33 -2.79 -5.12 -18.33
C GLU A 33 -2.90 -4.67 -16.86
N ARG A 34 -1.99 -3.80 -16.41
CA ARG A 34 -2.07 -3.27 -15.05
C ARG A 34 -3.50 -2.78 -14.85
N ALA A 35 -4.22 -3.35 -13.88
CA ALA A 35 -5.61 -2.97 -13.62
C ALA A 35 -5.77 -1.48 -13.27
N LEU A 36 -4.65 -0.82 -12.97
CA LEU A 36 -4.53 0.59 -12.72
C LEU A 36 -3.48 1.16 -13.69
N PRO A 37 -3.87 1.98 -14.68
CA PRO A 37 -2.96 2.52 -15.69
C PRO A 37 -1.73 3.22 -15.11
N ASP A 38 -1.92 3.93 -14.00
CA ASP A 38 -0.87 4.72 -13.33
C ASP A 38 -0.21 4.02 -12.14
N ALA A 39 -0.40 2.70 -11.98
CA ALA A 39 0.17 2.00 -10.83
C ALA A 39 1.71 2.03 -10.77
N ARG A 40 2.24 2.11 -9.56
CA ARG A 40 3.67 1.94 -9.26
C ARG A 40 3.84 0.83 -8.25
N ASP A 41 4.99 0.16 -8.30
CA ASP A 41 5.33 -0.87 -7.32
C ASP A 41 5.72 -0.20 -6.01
N VAL A 42 4.89 -0.38 -4.99
CA VAL A 42 5.03 0.27 -3.68
C VAL A 42 5.14 -0.79 -2.59
N ALA A 43 6.08 -0.61 -1.67
CA ALA A 43 6.18 -1.44 -0.47
C ALA A 43 5.02 -1.11 0.48
N VAL A 44 4.02 -2.00 0.55
CA VAL A 44 2.84 -1.81 1.40
C VAL A 44 3.03 -2.59 2.70
N ALA A 45 2.94 -1.88 3.82
CA ALA A 45 2.94 -2.50 5.14
C ALA A 45 1.55 -3.06 5.46
N LEU A 46 1.42 -4.39 5.53
CA LEU A 46 0.18 -5.05 5.94
C LEU A 46 0.13 -5.34 7.46
N LYS A 47 1.27 -5.25 8.14
CA LYS A 47 1.43 -5.47 9.57
C LYS A 47 2.48 -4.52 10.11
N VAL A 48 2.35 -4.18 11.39
CA VAL A 48 3.32 -3.39 12.16
C VAL A 48 3.66 -4.13 13.45
N ASP A 49 4.91 -4.02 13.88
CA ASP A 49 5.34 -4.45 15.20
C ASP A 49 4.88 -3.41 16.22
N SER A 50 3.70 -3.66 16.82
CA SER A 50 3.07 -2.73 17.75
C SER A 50 3.82 -2.62 19.08
N GLU A 51 4.44 -3.70 19.55
CA GLU A 51 5.21 -3.70 20.80
C GLU A 51 6.45 -2.82 20.67
N ARG A 52 7.20 -2.99 19.57
CA ARG A 52 8.35 -2.14 19.28
C ARG A 52 7.95 -0.69 19.08
N TYR A 53 6.83 -0.43 18.40
CA TYR A 53 6.34 0.93 18.18
C TYR A 53 5.96 1.60 19.51
N ALA A 54 5.28 0.91 20.40
CA ALA A 54 4.92 1.42 21.73
C ALA A 54 6.16 1.73 22.58
N LYS A 55 7.16 0.84 22.56
CA LYS A 55 8.45 1.07 23.24
C LYS A 55 9.14 2.34 22.71
N LEU A 56 9.23 2.48 21.39
CA LEU A 56 9.83 3.66 20.75
C LEU A 56 9.08 4.95 21.14
N TRP A 57 7.76 4.90 21.16
CA TRP A 57 6.95 6.05 21.57
C TRP A 57 7.23 6.45 23.01
N LEU A 58 7.21 5.50 23.95
CA LEU A 58 7.50 5.76 25.36
C LEU A 58 8.90 6.36 25.53
N GLU A 59 9.92 5.75 24.92
CA GLU A 59 11.30 6.28 24.93
C GLU A 59 11.39 7.73 24.42
N THR A 60 10.56 8.10 23.43
CA THR A 60 10.55 9.44 22.85
C THR A 60 9.94 10.48 23.77
N ILE A 61 8.92 10.12 24.56
CA ILE A 61 8.22 11.07 25.45
C ILE A 61 8.81 11.12 26.87
N THR A 62 9.64 10.15 27.25
CA THR A 62 10.28 10.09 28.58
C THR A 62 11.73 10.57 28.60
N ASN A 63 12.35 10.80 27.45
CA ASN A 63 13.64 11.49 27.33
C ASN A 63 13.44 13.00 27.15
#